data_AF-A0AAV7FE43-F1
#
_entry.id   AF-A0AAV7FE43-F1
#
_cell.length_a   1.000
_cell.length_b   1.000
_cell.length_c   1.000
_cell.angle_alpha   90.00
_cell.angle_beta   90.00
_cell.angle_gamma   90.00
#
_symmetry.space_group_name_H-M   'P 1'
#
loop_
_entity.id
_entity.type
_entity.pdbx_description
1 polymer ?
#
loop_
_entity_poly.entity_id
_entity_poly.type
_entity_poly.pdbx_seq_one_letter_code
_entity_poly.pdbx_strand_id
1 'polypeptide(L)'
;MHWHLLAVKVAEKKIEWYNSMPTARSAKPYAVDVASALKEEMVSRGFLDATEFELVTVEDDPQQKTGYDCGIFMVKYMDFLSRDGCDLNFTHDDIPRFRGEIAADIIRGHLM
;
A
#
# COMPACT_ATOMS: atom_id res chain seq x y z
N MET A 1 -2.32 -16.81 1.33
CA MET A 1 -2.93 -15.59 1.93
C MET A 1 -1.88 -14.51 1.90
N HIS A 2 -2.22 -13.31 1.44
CA HIS A 2 -1.26 -12.24 1.15
C HIS A 2 -1.95 -10.88 1.31
N TRP A 3 -1.22 -9.90 1.82
CA TRP A 3 -1.72 -8.54 2.01
C TRP A 3 -1.24 -7.63 0.87
N HIS A 4 -2.14 -6.81 0.35
CA HIS A 4 -1.87 -5.80 -0.68
C HIS A 4 -2.31 -4.42 -0.17
N LEU A 5 -1.73 -3.36 -0.73
CA LEU A 5 -2.14 -1.99 -0.46
C LEU A 5 -2.61 -1.31 -1.75
N LEU A 6 -3.76 -0.64 -1.68
CA LEU A 6 -4.16 0.37 -2.67
C LEU A 6 -4.06 1.74 -2.01
N ALA A 7 -3.20 2.61 -2.52
CA ALA A 7 -3.03 3.97 -2.03
C ALA A 7 -3.65 4.97 -3.00
N VAL A 8 -4.53 5.84 -2.51
CA VAL A 8 -5.21 6.84 -3.34
C VAL A 8 -4.44 8.16 -3.29
N LYS A 9 -3.81 8.54 -4.40
CA LYS A 9 -3.09 9.80 -4.57
C LYS A 9 -4.03 10.81 -5.25
N VAL A 10 -4.85 11.48 -4.45
CA VAL A 10 -5.93 12.38 -4.93
C VAL A 10 -5.39 13.49 -5.85
N ALA A 11 -4.28 14.14 -5.46
CA ALA A 11 -3.68 15.23 -6.24
C ALA A 11 -3.18 14.77 -7.63
N GLU A 12 -2.77 13.50 -7.75
CA GLU A 12 -2.27 12.92 -9.00
C GLU A 12 -3.33 12.17 -9.80
N LYS A 13 -4.54 12.03 -9.25
CA LYS A 13 -5.61 11.17 -9.79
C LYS A 13 -5.12 9.74 -10.05
N LYS A 14 -4.42 9.16 -9.07
CA LYS A 14 -3.94 7.78 -9.15
C LYS A 14 -4.45 6.95 -7.98
N ILE A 15 -4.66 5.67 -8.25
CA ILE A 15 -4.78 4.61 -7.26
C ILE A 15 -3.58 3.70 -7.50
N GLU A 16 -2.64 3.68 -6.58
CA GLU A 16 -1.42 2.90 -6.71
C GLU A 16 -1.58 1.55 -5.99
N TRP A 17 -1.27 0.47 -6.69
CA TRP A 17 -1.30 -0.88 -6.15
C TRP A 17 0.12 -1.34 -5.82
N TYR A 18 0.36 -1.58 -4.53
CA TYR A 18 1.62 -2.08 -3.99
C TYR A 18 1.49 -3.56 -3.64
N ASN A 19 2.54 -4.33 -3.93
CA ASN A 19 2.56 -5.77 -3.75
C ASN A 19 3.98 -6.25 -3.42
N SER A 20 4.24 -6.52 -2.14
CA SER A 20 5.55 -6.98 -1.69
C SER A 20 5.90 -8.42 -2.09
N MET A 21 4.99 -9.17 -2.74
CA MET A 21 5.22 -10.56 -3.16
C MET A 21 5.14 -10.68 -4.69
N PRO A 22 6.28 -10.86 -5.40
CA PRO A 22 6.30 -10.89 -6.86
C PRO A 22 5.44 -12.01 -7.46
N THR A 23 5.33 -13.14 -6.75
CA THR A 23 4.54 -14.30 -7.18
C THR A 23 3.03 -14.11 -7.04
N ALA A 24 2.58 -13.05 -6.36
CA ALA A 24 1.16 -12.76 -6.12
C ALA A 24 0.54 -11.79 -7.15
N ARG A 25 1.20 -11.56 -8.28
CA ARG A 25 0.71 -10.65 -9.34
C ARG A 25 -0.60 -11.10 -9.98
N SER A 26 -0.94 -12.39 -9.89
CA SER A 26 -2.24 -12.92 -10.33
C SER A 26 -3.43 -12.34 -9.56
N ALA A 27 -3.20 -11.67 -8.43
CA ALA A 27 -4.24 -10.96 -7.67
C ALA A 27 -4.64 -9.60 -8.27
N LYS A 28 -3.97 -9.12 -9.33
CA LYS A 28 -4.26 -7.83 -9.96
C LYS A 28 -5.75 -7.62 -10.34
N PRO A 29 -6.51 -8.61 -10.84
CA PRO A 29 -7.94 -8.44 -11.10
C PRO A 29 -8.74 -8.00 -9.86
N TYR A 30 -8.40 -8.51 -8.67
CA TYR A 30 -9.06 -8.07 -7.43
C TYR A 30 -8.75 -6.60 -7.09
N ALA A 31 -7.53 -6.13 -7.38
CA ALA A 31 -7.20 -4.71 -7.22
C ALA A 31 -7.98 -3.83 -8.20
N VAL A 32 -8.23 -4.31 -9.43
CA VAL A 32 -9.09 -3.65 -10.42
C VAL A 32 -10.52 -3.55 -9.91
N ASP A 33 -11.08 -4.63 -9.37
CA ASP A 33 -12.44 -4.65 -8.84
C ASP A 33 -12.59 -3.70 -7.65
N VAL A 34 -11.66 -3.74 -6.70
CA VAL A 34 -11.65 -2.84 -5.52
C VAL A 34 -11.51 -1.37 -5.95
N ALA A 35 -10.60 -1.08 -6.89
CA ALA A 35 -10.42 0.27 -7.40
C ALA A 35 -11.67 0.78 -8.14
N SER A 36 -12.37 -0.09 -8.88
CA SER A 36 -13.61 0.27 -9.57
C SER A 36 -14.73 0.59 -8.58
N ALA A 37 -14.94 -0.27 -7.59
CA ALA A 37 -15.92 -0.04 -6.53
C ALA A 37 -15.62 1.24 -5.73
N LEU A 38 -14.33 1.51 -5.46
CA LEU A 38 -13.91 2.75 -4.80
C LEU A 38 -14.24 3.99 -5.63
N LYS A 39 -13.99 3.98 -6.94
CA LYS A 39 -14.33 5.11 -7.82
C LYS A 39 -15.83 5.34 -7.88
N GLU A 40 -16.63 4.28 -7.99
CA GLU A 40 -18.10 4.38 -7.95
C GLU A 40 -18.59 5.02 -6.65
N GLU A 41 -18.03 4.60 -5.51
CA GLU A 41 -18.35 5.20 -4.21
C GLU A 41 -17.89 6.66 -4.09
N MET A 42 -16.72 7.00 -4.64
CA MET A 42 -16.25 8.38 -4.67
C MET A 42 -17.20 9.28 -5.48
N VAL A 43 -17.65 8.82 -6.65
CA VAL A 43 -18.64 9.53 -7.48
C VAL A 43 -19.97 9.69 -6.72
N SER A 44 -20.46 8.63 -6.07
CA SER A 44 -21.71 8.66 -5.29
C SER A 44 -21.66 9.72 -4.17
N ARG A 45 -20.47 9.98 -3.62
CA ARG A 45 -20.21 10.99 -2.58
C ARG A 45 -19.84 12.37 -3.12
N GLY A 46 -19.92 12.59 -4.43
CA GLY A 46 -19.74 13.90 -5.06
C GLY A 46 -18.33 14.19 -5.61
N PHE A 47 -17.40 13.23 -5.58
CA PHE A 47 -16.13 13.33 -6.30
C PHE A 47 -16.32 12.93 -7.77
N LEU A 48 -16.91 13.85 -8.55
CA LEU A 48 -17.33 13.57 -9.93
C LEU A 48 -16.18 13.21 -10.87
N ASP A 49 -14.97 13.67 -10.58
CA ASP A 49 -13.77 13.37 -11.35
C ASP A 49 -13.05 12.09 -10.89
N ALA A 50 -13.63 11.31 -9.96
CA ALA A 50 -13.05 10.04 -9.53
C ALA A 50 -12.93 9.00 -10.66
N THR A 51 -13.74 9.12 -11.72
CA THR A 51 -13.64 8.29 -12.92
C THR A 51 -12.33 8.52 -13.70
N GLU A 52 -11.70 9.69 -13.53
CA GLU A 52 -10.41 10.02 -14.14
C GLU A 52 -9.23 9.36 -13.43
N PHE A 53 -9.44 8.75 -12.25
CA PHE A 53 -8.35 8.13 -11.52
C PHE A 53 -7.81 6.92 -12.27
N GLU A 54 -6.50 6.79 -12.39
CA GLU A 54 -5.85 5.63 -13.01
C GLU A 54 -5.40 4.63 -11.95
N LEU A 55 -5.65 3.33 -12.16
CA LEU A 55 -5.05 2.28 -11.33
C LEU A 55 -3.65 1.94 -11.86
N VAL A 56 -2.61 2.26 -11.09
CA VAL A 56 -1.21 2.08 -11.44
C VAL A 56 -0.63 0.91 -10.64
N THR A 57 0.13 0.03 -11.29
CA THR A 57 0.95 -0.98 -10.59
C THR A 57 2.29 -0.38 -10.26
N VAL A 58 2.68 -0.41 -8.99
CA VAL A 58 4.02 0.00 -8.56
C VAL A 58 4.96 -1.19 -8.74
N GLU A 59 6.09 -0.96 -9.42
CA GLU A 59 7.02 -2.02 -9.85
C GLU A 59 8.35 -2.00 -9.08
N ASP A 60 8.68 -0.87 -8.46
CA ASP A 60 9.93 -0.59 -7.75
C ASP A 60 9.75 -0.55 -6.22
N ASP A 61 8.65 -1.11 -5.69
CA ASP A 61 8.43 -1.23 -4.25
C ASP A 61 9.32 -2.32 -3.61
N PRO A 62 9.81 -2.12 -2.38
CA PRO A 62 10.62 -3.12 -1.66
C PRO A 62 9.97 -4.49 -1.58
N GLN A 63 10.64 -5.55 -2.05
CA GLN A 63 10.04 -6.89 -2.09
C GLN A 63 10.41 -7.75 -0.88
N GLN A 64 9.46 -8.58 -0.44
CA GLN A 64 9.68 -9.55 0.63
C GLN A 64 10.39 -10.81 0.11
N LYS A 65 11.26 -11.40 0.95
CA LYS A 65 11.96 -12.65 0.67
C LYS A 65 11.32 -13.88 1.37
N THR A 66 10.20 -13.69 2.07
CA THR A 66 9.51 -14.73 2.86
C THR A 66 8.03 -14.87 2.46
N GLY A 67 7.31 -15.83 3.04
CA GLY A 67 5.86 -16.00 2.81
C GLY A 67 4.95 -15.24 3.78
N TYR A 68 5.48 -14.55 4.79
CA TYR A 68 4.71 -14.08 5.96
C TYR A 68 4.96 -12.63 6.37
N ASP A 69 5.83 -11.90 5.67
CA ASP A 69 6.16 -10.50 5.99
C ASP A 69 5.27 -9.46 5.29
N CYS A 70 4.34 -9.88 4.42
CA CYS A 70 3.49 -8.97 3.64
C CYS A 70 2.72 -7.94 4.48
N GLY A 71 2.30 -8.30 5.70
CA GLY A 71 1.68 -7.37 6.63
C GLY A 71 2.62 -6.25 7.09
N ILE A 72 3.90 -6.58 7.33
CA ILE A 72 4.91 -5.58 7.75
C ILE A 72 5.26 -4.66 6.57
N PHE A 73 5.44 -5.21 5.37
CA PHE A 73 5.65 -4.41 4.16
C PHE A 73 4.49 -3.44 3.92
N MET A 74 3.24 -3.93 3.97
CA MET A 74 2.05 -3.08 3.84
C MET A 74 2.03 -1.93 4.87
N VAL A 75 2.32 -2.21 6.15
CA VAL A 75 2.39 -1.17 7.20
C VAL A 75 3.48 -0.14 6.90
N LYS A 76 4.67 -0.59 6.47
CA LYS A 76 5.77 0.33 6.13
C LYS A 76 5.52 1.10 4.85
N TYR A 77 4.88 0.52 3.84
CA TYR A 77 4.40 1.28 2.68
C TYR A 77 3.49 2.42 3.13
N MET A 78 2.49 2.15 3.98
CA MET A 78 1.60 3.20 4.48
C MET A 78 2.34 4.30 5.25
N ASP A 79 3.27 3.92 6.14
CA ASP A 79 4.06 4.89 6.92
C ASP A 79 4.89 5.81 6.02
N PHE A 80 5.63 5.26 5.06
CA PHE A 80 6.41 6.07 4.11
C PHE A 80 5.53 6.92 3.18
N LEU A 81 4.47 6.34 2.60
CA LEU A 81 3.58 7.03 1.67
C LEU A 81 2.75 8.14 2.33
N SER A 82 2.59 8.10 3.66
CA SER A 82 1.92 9.14 4.43
C SER A 82 2.79 10.37 4.71
N ARG A 83 4.09 10.29 4.44
CA ARG A 83 5.06 11.37 4.64
C ARG A 83 5.42 11.97 3.29
N ASP A 84 5.13 13.26 3.10
CA ASP A 84 5.44 13.95 1.85
C ASP A 84 6.94 13.89 1.51
N GLY A 85 7.25 13.52 0.27
CA GLY A 85 8.63 13.46 -0.25
C GLY A 85 9.48 12.30 0.27
N CYS A 86 8.86 11.26 0.84
CA CYS A 86 9.58 10.08 1.33
C CYS A 86 9.50 8.91 0.34
N ASP A 87 10.64 8.53 -0.21
CA ASP A 87 10.76 7.33 -1.05
C ASP A 87 10.76 6.06 -0.19
N LEU A 88 10.28 4.94 -0.76
CA LEU A 88 10.28 3.61 -0.11
C LEU A 88 11.70 3.04 0.05
N ASN A 89 12.52 3.68 0.87
CA ASN A 89 13.92 3.35 1.06
C ASN A 89 14.09 2.41 2.26
N PHE A 90 13.61 1.17 2.11
CA PHE A 90 13.88 0.08 3.05
C PHE A 90 13.98 -1.24 2.30
N THR A 91 14.50 -2.26 2.98
CA THR A 91 14.66 -3.59 2.40
C THR A 91 14.07 -4.67 3.30
N HIS A 92 14.06 -5.90 2.80
CA HIS A 92 13.68 -7.06 3.61
C HIS A 92 14.52 -7.21 4.89
N ASP A 93 15.76 -6.74 4.88
CA ASP A 93 16.68 -6.93 6.00
C ASP A 93 16.31 -6.02 7.20
N ASP A 94 15.49 -4.98 6.98
CA ASP A 94 14.93 -4.12 8.02
C ASP A 94 13.76 -4.75 8.78
N ILE A 95 13.15 -5.81 8.25
CA ILE A 95 11.90 -6.38 8.77
C ILE A 95 11.99 -6.84 10.23
N PRO A 96 13.07 -7.49 10.71
CA PRO A 96 13.19 -7.83 12.13
C PRO A 96 13.10 -6.60 13.04
N ARG A 97 13.72 -5.49 12.65
CA ARG A 97 13.67 -4.23 13.39
C ARG A 97 12.27 -3.61 13.32
N PHE A 98 11.67 -3.52 12.14
CA PHE A 98 10.32 -2.98 11.96
C PHE A 98 9.26 -3.74 12.75
N ARG A 99 9.37 -5.07 12.90
CA ARG A 99 8.47 -5.85 13.75
C ARG A 99 8.49 -5.37 15.22
N GLY A 100 9.68 -5.10 15.74
CA GLY A 100 9.86 -4.57 17.09
C GLY A 100 9.32 -3.15 17.24
N GLU A 101 9.60 -2.28 16.27
CA GLU A 101 9.11 -0.90 16.24
C GLU A 101 7.57 -0.85 16.18
N ILE A 102 6.95 -1.59 15.26
CA ILE A 102 5.48 -1.65 15.13
C ILE A 102 4.86 -2.18 16.43
N ALA A 103 5.43 -3.22 17.04
CA ALA A 103 4.92 -3.73 18.32
C ALA A 103 5.04 -2.68 19.44
N ALA A 104 6.16 -1.98 19.52
CA ALA A 104 6.37 -0.91 20.49
C ALA A 104 5.38 0.25 20.27
N ASP A 105 5.14 0.65 19.02
CA ASP A 105 4.21 1.73 18.67
C ASP A 105 2.77 1.37 19.01
N ILE A 106 2.36 0.10 18.77
CA ILE A 106 1.04 -0.41 19.17
C ILE A 106 0.89 -0.37 20.70
N ILE A 107 1.87 -0.86 21.46
CA ILE A 107 1.82 -0.88 22.92
C ILE A 107 1.78 0.55 23.49
N ARG A 108 2.54 1.47 22.88
CA ARG A 108 2.63 2.86 23.30
C ARG A 108 1.39 3.68 22.92
N GLY A 109 0.73 3.32 21.81
CA GLY A 109 -0.43 4.04 21.27
C GLY A 109 -0.08 5.26 20.40
N HIS A 110 1.20 5.43 20.02
CA HIS A 110 1.62 6.43 19.04
C HIS A 110 2.92 6.02 18.34
N LEU A 111 3.11 6.53 17.12
CA LEU A 111 4.32 6.36 16.31
C LEU A 111 5.51 7.10 16.94
N MET A 112 6.72 6.61 16.69
CA MET A 112 7.98 7.33 17.00
C MET A 112 8.36 8.33 15.92
#